data_AF-K0VSL1-F1
#
_entry.id   AF-K0VSL1-F1
#
_cell.length_a   1.000
_cell.length_b   1.000
_cell.length_c   1.000
_cell.angle_alpha   90.00
_cell.angle_beta   90.00
_cell.angle_gamma   90.00
#
_symmetry.space_group_name_H-M   'P 1'
#
loop_
_entity.id
_entity.type
_entity.pdbx_description
1 polymer ?
#
loop_
_entity_poly.entity_id
_entity_poly.type
_entity_poly.pdbx_seq_one_letter_code
_entity_poly.pdbx_strand_id
1 'polypeptide(L)'
;MNAKRVGAALGAAAVVLMAACSTTTTGVATAPDDVTPFTTTSKAPRQTAPKSPKPTAGSPRGSAGLPPEAFAEVRAAGIEGSDSAIGDQLMMACIMAGGSFNRTKQDVVDVLIQMGSRLPPDALMTIVNVALKYECPELAGKLGG
;
A
#
# COMPACT_ATOMS: atom_id res chain seq x y z
N MET A 1 -4.57 33.48 35.67
CA MET A 1 -5.25 34.66 35.12
C MET A 1 -4.63 35.01 33.76
N ASN A 2 -5.45 34.90 32.71
CA ASN A 2 -5.45 35.63 31.43
C ASN A 2 -4.16 35.77 30.59
N ALA A 3 -4.16 35.13 29.41
CA ALA A 3 -3.94 35.84 28.15
C ALA A 3 -4.94 35.33 27.09
N LYS A 4 -5.72 36.27 26.55
CA LYS A 4 -6.78 36.10 25.54
C LYS A 4 -6.22 36.29 24.13
N ARG A 5 -6.79 35.53 23.18
CA ARG A 5 -7.25 35.85 21.79
C ARG A 5 -6.28 36.59 20.86
N VAL A 6 -6.17 36.26 19.57
CA VAL A 6 -7.00 36.66 18.39
C VAL A 6 -6.34 35.90 17.21
N GLY A 7 -6.97 35.24 16.24
CA GLY A 7 -8.08 35.62 15.35
C GLY A 7 -7.55 35.94 13.93
N ALA A 8 -7.79 35.02 12.99
CA ALA A 8 -7.96 35.13 11.52
C ALA A 8 -7.09 36.07 10.64
N ALA A 9 -6.56 35.51 9.54
CA ALA A 9 -6.54 36.17 8.23
C ALA A 9 -6.45 35.14 7.08
N LEU A 10 -7.45 35.16 6.19
CA LEU A 10 -7.48 34.46 4.91
C LEU A 10 -6.72 35.27 3.84
N GLY A 11 -6.12 34.54 2.88
CA GLY A 11 -6.19 34.89 1.46
C GLY A 11 -4.92 35.49 0.83
N ALA A 12 -4.37 34.81 -0.17
CA ALA A 12 -4.37 35.26 -1.57
C ALA A 12 -3.60 34.27 -2.47
N ALA A 13 -4.20 33.99 -3.62
CA ALA A 13 -3.70 33.10 -4.66
C ALA A 13 -2.53 33.73 -5.45
N ALA A 14 -1.65 32.88 -5.98
CA ALA A 14 -0.85 33.19 -7.16
C ALA A 14 -0.68 31.93 -8.01
N VAL A 15 -1.40 31.88 -9.13
CA VAL A 15 -1.17 30.96 -10.25
C VAL A 15 -0.12 31.62 -11.14
N VAL A 16 1.00 30.93 -11.41
CA VAL A 16 1.87 31.24 -12.55
C VAL A 16 2.27 29.92 -13.23
N LEU A 17 1.96 29.88 -14.53
CA LEU A 17 2.18 28.80 -15.48
C LEU A 17 3.64 28.76 -16.01
N MET A 18 4.05 27.56 -16.43
CA MET A 18 5.01 27.22 -17.49
C MET A 18 6.52 27.44 -17.25
N ALA A 19 7.31 26.36 -17.32
CA ALA A 19 8.26 26.12 -18.44
C ALA A 19 9.19 24.90 -18.21
N ALA A 20 9.44 24.21 -19.33
CA ALA A 20 10.63 23.43 -19.70
C ALA A 20 10.89 22.04 -19.09
N CYS A 21 10.59 21.02 -19.91
CA CYS A 21 11.41 19.82 -20.05
C CYS A 21 12.89 20.18 -20.23
N SER A 22 13.78 19.48 -19.53
CA SER A 22 15.06 18.91 -20.03
C SER A 22 16.06 18.78 -18.88
N THR A 23 16.27 17.58 -18.37
CA THR A 23 17.61 17.18 -17.88
C THR A 23 17.77 15.68 -18.09
N THR A 24 18.28 15.34 -19.27
CA THR A 24 18.97 14.08 -19.52
C THR A 24 20.22 14.05 -18.65
N THR A 25 20.33 13.10 -17.71
CA THR A 25 21.62 12.72 -17.14
C THR A 25 21.95 11.31 -17.62
N THR A 26 22.75 11.24 -18.68
CA THR A 26 23.48 10.04 -19.09
C THR A 26 24.59 9.80 -18.07
N GLY A 27 24.30 9.03 -17.03
CA GLY A 27 25.30 8.51 -16.11
C GLY A 27 25.64 7.07 -16.48
N VAL A 28 26.69 6.89 -17.29
CA VAL A 28 27.33 5.58 -17.47
C VAL A 28 28.09 5.29 -16.18
N ALA A 29 27.60 4.33 -15.39
CA ALA A 29 28.34 3.74 -14.28
C ALA A 29 28.81 2.35 -14.70
N THR A 30 30.08 2.29 -15.08
CA THR A 30 30.86 1.11 -15.44
C THR A 30 30.82 0.08 -14.31
N ALA A 31 30.21 -1.08 -14.55
CA ALA A 31 30.35 -2.24 -13.66
C ALA A 31 31.74 -2.87 -13.89
N PRO A 32 32.46 -3.31 -12.83
CA PRO A 32 33.74 -3.97 -12.99
C PRO A 32 33.60 -5.31 -13.71
N ASP A 33 34.46 -5.51 -14.70
CA ASP A 33 34.79 -6.78 -15.38
C ASP A 33 34.97 -7.93 -14.37
N ASP A 34 33.99 -8.83 -14.27
CA ASP A 34 34.21 -10.29 -14.12
C ASP A 34 32.88 -11.09 -14.12
N VAL A 35 32.12 -11.00 -15.22
CA VAL A 35 31.09 -12.03 -15.48
C VAL A 35 31.15 -12.39 -16.96
N THR A 36 31.73 -13.55 -17.23
CA THR A 36 31.72 -14.19 -18.54
C THR A 36 30.27 -14.32 -19.03
N PRO A 37 29.91 -13.73 -20.18
CA PRO A 37 28.58 -13.93 -20.73
C PRO A 37 28.46 -15.38 -21.18
N PHE A 38 27.49 -16.11 -20.60
CA PHE A 38 27.11 -17.42 -21.11
C PHE A 38 26.63 -17.25 -22.56
N THR A 39 27.46 -17.69 -23.50
CA THR A 39 27.03 -17.89 -24.88
C THR A 39 26.10 -19.10 -24.91
N THR A 40 24.79 -18.87 -24.91
CA THR A 40 23.81 -19.86 -25.36
C THR A 40 23.25 -19.42 -26.69
N THR A 41 23.85 -19.97 -27.75
CA THR A 41 23.20 -20.07 -29.05
C THR A 41 21.99 -21.00 -28.95
N SER A 42 21.00 -20.71 -29.79
CA SER A 42 19.92 -21.61 -30.23
C SER A 42 18.63 -21.69 -29.41
N LYS A 43 17.56 -21.42 -30.17
CA LYS A 43 16.14 -21.74 -29.99
C LYS A 43 15.31 -20.72 -29.20
N ALA A 44 14.66 -19.83 -29.96
CA ALA A 44 13.57 -18.99 -29.49
C ALA A 44 12.52 -19.84 -28.74
N PRO A 45 12.12 -19.46 -27.51
CA PRO A 45 10.99 -20.11 -26.86
C PRO A 45 9.71 -19.67 -27.58
N ARG A 46 8.87 -20.65 -27.93
CA ARG A 46 7.47 -20.39 -28.32
C ARG A 46 6.84 -19.49 -27.24
N GLN A 47 6.24 -18.39 -27.66
CA GLN A 47 5.37 -17.59 -26.80
C GLN A 47 4.18 -18.46 -26.36
N THR A 48 4.29 -19.12 -25.22
CA THR A 48 3.11 -19.49 -24.44
C THR A 48 2.64 -18.24 -23.75
N ALA A 49 1.42 -17.79 -24.10
CA ALA A 49 0.73 -16.72 -23.40
C ALA A 49 0.91 -16.92 -21.88
N PRO A 50 1.25 -15.87 -21.10
CA PRO A 50 1.32 -16.00 -19.66
C PRO A 50 -0.07 -16.44 -19.21
N LYS A 51 -0.18 -17.70 -18.79
CA LYS A 51 -1.33 -18.18 -18.05
C LYS A 51 -1.33 -17.33 -16.80
N SER A 52 -2.24 -16.36 -16.73
CA SER A 52 -2.43 -15.53 -15.55
C SER A 52 -2.46 -16.50 -14.36
N PRO A 53 -1.51 -16.38 -13.41
CA PRO A 53 -1.53 -17.24 -12.26
C PRO A 53 -2.92 -17.11 -11.65
N LYS A 54 -3.57 -18.25 -11.40
CA LYS A 54 -4.76 -18.26 -10.55
C LYS A 54 -4.37 -17.50 -9.28
N PRO A 55 -5.14 -16.49 -8.84
CA PRO A 55 -4.82 -15.78 -7.60
C PRO A 55 -4.57 -16.83 -6.52
N THR A 56 -3.39 -16.78 -5.92
CA THR A 56 -3.08 -17.61 -4.77
C THR A 56 -4.15 -17.29 -3.73
N ALA A 57 -4.73 -18.28 -3.07
CA ALA A 57 -5.58 -18.02 -1.90
C ALA A 57 -4.70 -17.27 -0.89
N GLY A 58 -4.95 -15.98 -0.67
CA GLY A 58 -3.97 -15.07 -0.05
C GLY A 58 -3.67 -13.78 -0.82
N SER A 59 -3.98 -13.71 -2.11
CA SER A 59 -3.72 -12.51 -2.92
C SER A 59 -4.81 -11.47 -2.68
N PRO A 60 -4.44 -10.23 -2.28
CA PRO A 60 -5.40 -9.15 -2.04
C PRO A 60 -6.26 -8.91 -3.29
N ARG A 61 -7.58 -8.83 -3.11
CA ARG A 61 -8.56 -8.61 -4.17
C ARG A 61 -8.47 -7.20 -4.78
N GLY A 62 -7.84 -6.27 -4.09
CA GLY A 62 -7.74 -4.87 -4.46
C GLY A 62 -9.06 -4.12 -4.33
N SER A 63 -8.96 -2.81 -4.39
CA SER A 63 -10.07 -1.86 -4.17
C SER A 63 -11.28 -2.10 -5.06
N ALA A 64 -11.09 -2.71 -6.24
CA ALA A 64 -12.16 -3.05 -7.18
C ALA A 64 -12.95 -4.32 -6.80
N GLY A 65 -12.44 -5.15 -5.88
CA GLY A 65 -13.06 -6.40 -5.43
C GLY A 65 -13.71 -6.31 -4.05
N LEU A 66 -13.61 -5.16 -3.37
CA LEU A 66 -14.13 -4.97 -2.02
C LEU A 66 -15.60 -4.54 -2.02
N PRO A 67 -16.42 -5.10 -1.10
CA PRO A 67 -17.82 -4.74 -1.02
C PRO A 67 -18.00 -3.36 -0.33
N PRO A 68 -19.06 -2.59 -0.64
CA PRO A 68 -19.31 -1.26 -0.08
C PRO A 68 -19.27 -1.19 1.45
N GLU A 69 -19.67 -2.28 2.11
CA GLU A 69 -19.68 -2.44 3.56
C GLU A 69 -18.28 -2.34 4.17
N ALA A 70 -17.24 -2.81 3.45
CA ALA A 70 -15.86 -2.70 3.90
C ALA A 70 -15.43 -1.22 4.06
N PHE A 71 -15.79 -0.39 3.08
CA PHE A 71 -15.50 1.05 3.12
C PHE A 71 -16.36 1.77 4.17
N ALA A 72 -17.60 1.33 4.37
CA ALA A 72 -18.48 1.87 5.40
C ALA A 72 -17.94 1.62 6.82
N GLU A 73 -17.40 0.42 7.09
CA GLU A 73 -16.81 0.09 8.40
C GLU A 73 -15.55 0.92 8.70
N VAL A 74 -14.69 1.13 7.69
CA VAL A 74 -13.51 1.99 7.81
C VAL A 74 -13.91 3.44 8.08
N ARG A 75 -14.90 3.95 7.36
CA ARG A 75 -15.43 5.31 7.59
C ARG A 75 -16.13 5.46 8.94
N ALA A 76 -16.82 4.42 9.42
CA ALA A 76 -17.45 4.42 10.73
C ALA A 76 -16.43 4.52 11.87
N ALA A 77 -15.19 4.08 11.64
CA ALA A 77 -14.07 4.28 12.55
C ALA A 77 -13.40 5.66 12.44
N GLY A 78 -13.98 6.59 11.64
CA GLY A 78 -13.47 7.94 11.46
C GLY A 78 -12.30 8.04 10.49
N ILE A 79 -12.03 7.00 9.70
CA ILE A 79 -10.98 7.01 8.68
C ILE A 79 -11.58 7.57 7.39
N GLU A 80 -11.19 8.80 7.06
CA GLU A 80 -11.62 9.49 5.85
C GLU A 80 -10.72 9.13 4.66
N GLY A 81 -11.30 9.13 3.45
CA GLY A 81 -10.58 8.86 2.21
C GLY A 81 -11.50 8.43 1.09
N SER A 82 -10.99 8.44 -0.15
CA SER A 82 -11.68 7.80 -1.26
C SER A 82 -11.71 6.28 -1.08
N ASP A 83 -12.69 5.61 -1.66
CA ASP A 83 -12.77 4.14 -1.64
C ASP A 83 -11.50 3.50 -2.20
N SER A 84 -10.86 4.13 -3.21
CA SER A 84 -9.58 3.67 -3.72
C SER A 84 -8.46 3.71 -2.67
N ALA A 85 -8.33 4.82 -1.93
CA ALA A 85 -7.30 4.98 -0.92
C ALA A 85 -7.52 4.05 0.28
N ILE A 86 -8.79 3.87 0.68
CA ILE A 86 -9.16 2.90 1.72
C ILE A 86 -8.86 1.48 1.23
N GLY A 87 -9.22 1.14 0.01
CA GLY A 87 -8.95 -0.18 -0.57
C GLY A 87 -7.45 -0.49 -0.65
N ASP A 88 -6.62 0.50 -0.99
CA ASP A 88 -5.16 0.35 -1.00
C ASP A 88 -4.60 0.10 0.42
N GLN A 89 -5.17 0.76 1.44
CA GLN A 89 -4.80 0.50 2.84
C GLN A 89 -5.21 -0.91 3.30
N LEU A 90 -6.39 -1.38 2.91
CA LEU A 90 -6.86 -2.72 3.22
C LEU A 90 -6.01 -3.78 2.51
N MET A 91 -5.66 -3.57 1.24
CA MET A 91 -4.71 -4.40 0.50
C MET A 91 -3.34 -4.43 1.17
N MET A 92 -2.80 -3.28 1.58
CA MET A 92 -1.51 -3.21 2.26
C MET A 92 -1.53 -4.00 3.57
N ALA A 93 -2.54 -3.77 4.42
CA ALA A 93 -2.74 -4.51 5.67
C ALA A 93 -2.80 -6.02 5.44
N CYS A 94 -3.46 -6.44 4.36
CA CYS A 94 -3.54 -7.82 3.96
C CYS A 94 -2.17 -8.43 3.58
N ILE A 95 -1.36 -7.70 2.78
CA ILE A 95 -0.01 -8.14 2.40
C ILE A 95 0.86 -8.36 3.65
N MET A 96 0.80 -7.43 4.60
CA MET A 96 1.55 -7.54 5.85
C MET A 96 1.04 -8.68 6.73
N ALA A 97 -0.28 -8.90 6.80
CA ALA A 97 -0.86 -10.04 7.48
C ALA A 97 -0.34 -11.39 6.94
N GLY A 98 -0.04 -11.45 5.64
CA GLY A 98 0.55 -12.62 4.99
C GLY A 98 1.99 -12.93 5.44
N GLY A 99 2.75 -11.92 5.89
CA GLY A 99 4.15 -12.04 6.29
C GLY A 99 4.37 -13.06 7.40
N SER A 100 5.38 -13.92 7.29
CA SER A 100 5.68 -15.00 8.25
C SER A 100 6.05 -14.50 9.65
N PHE A 101 6.50 -13.25 9.77
CA PHE A 101 6.91 -12.63 11.03
C PHE A 101 5.73 -12.06 11.83
N ASN A 102 4.60 -11.78 11.18
CA ASN A 102 3.42 -11.24 11.83
C ASN A 102 2.49 -12.38 12.24
N ARG A 103 2.33 -12.57 13.55
CA ARG A 103 1.52 -13.64 14.16
C ARG A 103 0.24 -13.12 14.79
N THR A 104 0.22 -11.86 15.19
CA THR A 104 -0.97 -11.21 15.77
C THR A 104 -1.42 -10.04 14.90
N LYS A 105 -2.68 -9.62 15.07
CA LYS A 105 -3.16 -8.36 14.48
C LYS A 105 -2.33 -7.16 14.95
N GLN A 106 -1.85 -7.21 16.19
CA GLN A 106 -1.01 -6.16 16.76
C GLN A 106 0.33 -6.07 16.03
N ASP A 107 0.95 -7.19 15.66
CA ASP A 107 2.22 -7.17 14.90
C ASP A 107 2.05 -6.43 13.57
N VAL A 108 0.92 -6.62 12.89
CA VAL A 108 0.61 -5.89 11.65
C VAL A 108 0.40 -4.39 11.91
N VAL A 109 -0.27 -4.03 13.00
CA VAL A 109 -0.44 -2.64 13.44
C VAL A 109 0.91 -2.00 13.76
N ASP A 110 1.80 -2.70 14.46
CA ASP A 110 3.12 -2.21 14.84
C ASP A 110 4.01 -2.00 13.62
N VAL A 111 3.94 -2.88 12.62
CA VAL A 111 4.62 -2.69 11.33
C VAL A 111 4.06 -1.47 10.59
N LEU A 112 2.74 -1.27 10.57
CA LEU A 112 2.11 -0.08 9.98
C LEU A 112 2.59 1.22 10.65
N ILE A 113 2.72 1.22 11.97
CA ILE A 113 3.28 2.34 12.73
C ILE A 113 4.75 2.54 12.38
N GLN A 114 5.54 1.47 12.32
CA GLN A 114 6.97 1.53 12.01
C GLN A 114 7.24 2.05 10.59
N MET A 115 6.35 1.78 9.64
CA MET A 115 6.41 2.35 8.28
C MET A 115 5.96 3.83 8.21
N GLY A 116 5.62 4.44 9.35
CA GLY A 116 5.28 5.86 9.43
C GLY A 116 3.81 6.17 9.17
N SER A 117 2.90 5.21 9.40
CA SER A 117 1.47 5.52 9.38
C SER A 117 1.14 6.65 10.35
N ARG A 118 0.33 7.61 9.89
CA ARG A 118 -0.19 8.72 10.69
C ARG A 118 -1.52 8.41 11.37
N LEU A 119 -2.07 7.23 11.11
CA LEU A 119 -3.32 6.80 11.72
C LEU A 119 -3.07 6.38 13.18
N PRO A 120 -4.01 6.66 14.09
CA PRO A 120 -3.89 6.17 15.46
C PRO A 120 -3.94 4.63 15.47
N PRO A 121 -3.33 3.97 16.49
CA PRO A 121 -3.28 2.51 16.58
C PRO A 121 -4.66 1.83 16.49
N ASP A 122 -5.69 2.44 17.09
CA ASP A 122 -7.06 1.91 17.02
C ASP A 122 -7.62 1.91 15.60
N ALA A 123 -7.35 2.97 14.82
CA ALA A 123 -7.75 3.05 13.42
C ALA A 123 -6.98 2.03 12.56
N LEU A 124 -5.69 1.82 12.83
CA LEU A 124 -4.91 0.79 12.17
C LEU A 124 -5.45 -0.61 12.48
N MET A 125 -5.84 -0.85 13.73
CA MET A 125 -6.48 -2.10 14.14
C MET A 125 -7.81 -2.30 13.43
N THR A 126 -8.61 -1.25 13.22
CA THR A 126 -9.82 -1.31 12.37
C THR A 126 -9.46 -1.72 10.94
N ILE A 127 -8.46 -1.09 10.31
CA ILE A 127 -8.03 -1.44 8.94
C ILE A 127 -7.63 -2.90 8.87
N VAL A 128 -6.84 -3.40 9.81
CA VAL A 128 -6.43 -4.82 9.86
C VAL A 128 -7.64 -5.73 10.01
N ASN A 129 -8.59 -5.40 10.89
CA ASN A 129 -9.80 -6.19 11.08
C ASN A 129 -10.69 -6.23 9.82
N VAL A 130 -10.90 -5.09 9.17
CA VAL A 130 -11.68 -4.99 7.93
C VAL A 130 -10.97 -5.73 6.79
N ALA A 131 -9.64 -5.62 6.69
CA ALA A 131 -8.85 -6.34 5.69
C ALA A 131 -8.97 -7.86 5.88
N LEU A 132 -8.85 -8.35 7.12
CA LEU A 132 -9.05 -9.77 7.42
C LEU A 132 -10.50 -10.22 7.24
N LYS A 133 -11.48 -9.32 7.26
CA LYS A 133 -12.89 -9.67 7.06
C LYS A 133 -13.26 -9.75 5.58
N TYR A 134 -12.75 -8.83 4.76
CA TYR A 134 -13.20 -8.65 3.39
C TYR A 134 -12.12 -8.88 2.32
N GLU A 135 -10.86 -8.54 2.61
CA GLU A 135 -9.76 -8.62 1.64
C GLU A 135 -9.05 -9.98 1.67
N CYS A 136 -8.71 -10.49 2.86
CA CYS A 136 -8.07 -11.79 3.08
C CYS A 136 -8.62 -12.56 4.29
N PRO A 137 -9.85 -13.09 4.18
CA PRO A 137 -10.48 -13.91 5.22
C PRO A 137 -9.69 -15.16 5.62
N GLU A 138 -8.91 -15.73 4.71
CA GLU A 138 -8.04 -16.87 4.96
C GLU A 138 -6.94 -16.60 6.00
N LEU A 139 -6.55 -15.33 6.18
CA LEU A 139 -5.52 -14.93 7.15
C LEU A 139 -6.10 -14.65 8.54
N ALA A 140 -7.42 -14.58 8.69
CA ALA A 140 -8.07 -14.29 9.97
C ALA A 140 -7.74 -15.33 11.04
N GLY A 141 -7.65 -16.61 10.66
CA GLY A 141 -7.28 -17.69 11.57
C GLY A 141 -5.82 -17.65 12.02
N LYS A 142 -4.93 -17.06 11.21
CA LYS A 142 -3.51 -16.89 11.55
C LYS A 142 -3.31 -15.82 12.62
N LEU A 143 -4.04 -14.71 12.51
CA LEU A 143 -3.82 -13.51 13.34
C LEU A 143 -4.74 -13.43 14.58
N GLY A 144 -5.66 -14.37 14.76
CA GLY A 144 -6.59 -14.44 15.88
C GLY A 144 -6.11 -15.26 17.10
N GLY A 145 -4.81 -15.54 17.17
CA GLY A 145 -4.18 -16.31 18.25
C GLY A 145 -4.16 -15.61 19.60
#